data_AF-A0A4Z1JTL9-F1
#
_entry.id   AF-A0A4Z1JTL9-F1
#
_cell.length_a   1.000
_cell.length_b   1.000
_cell.length_c   1.000
_cell.angle_alpha   90.00
_cell.angle_beta   90.00
_cell.angle_gamma   90.00
#
_symmetry.space_group_name_H-M   'P 1'
#
loop_
_entity.id
_entity.type
_entity.pdbx_description
1 polymer ?
#
loop_
_entity_poly.entity_id
_entity_poly.type
_entity_poly.pdbx_seq_one_letter_code
_entity_poly.pdbx_strand_id
1 'polypeptide(L)'
;MSPPYPPKSAVVGLTPTHPIDTPLTTIFMLLFLLSSIIHMSLLQINFRRGQKFLMSGMAFGFSFSRVITCALRIIWASYPSNIRLALAAQVFVAAGTILLYLINIIFTSRLLRAYHPWAWKHSVRTCFRVGYVSLFAGLIINISVLVENFFTLDPHILWTDRVIVLVVSTYFAIFAFAPIPLLALRLLLPRNQVEKFGTGKLRTKIRLVLGTSVLLTLGAAFRAGTAYVPRAIDDPAWYHGKACFYIFDFGIEIVVLFLFAVMRVDRRFIVPNRTKMQGDFRKGGLGGMPLKGKEGAGEVRWEWMRGFKGEWREWSVEGDDELFPERNIKVEDGEADVETAVGSNASGEVTPEAVGSRENVDIDVEKGSK
;
A
#
# COMPACT_ATOMS: atom_id res chain seq x y z
N MET A 1 34.50 -10.52 -25.35
CA MET A 1 33.89 -9.28 -24.83
C MET A 1 33.90 -9.35 -23.30
N SER A 2 33.95 -8.22 -22.60
CA SER A 2 33.74 -8.15 -21.15
C SER A 2 32.27 -7.79 -20.84
N PRO A 3 31.74 -8.17 -19.66
CA PRO A 3 30.40 -7.79 -19.25
C PRO A 3 30.29 -6.29 -18.86
N PRO A 4 29.09 -5.69 -18.89
CA PRO A 4 27.82 -6.32 -19.24
C PRO A 4 27.64 -6.54 -20.75
N TYR A 5 26.98 -7.64 -21.09
CA TYR A 5 26.63 -8.06 -22.44
C TYR A 5 25.30 -7.47 -22.91
N PRO A 6 25.06 -7.31 -24.23
CA PRO A 6 23.76 -6.90 -24.74
C PRO A 6 22.71 -8.01 -24.56
N PRO A 7 21.43 -7.67 -24.34
CA PRO A 7 20.37 -8.66 -24.20
C PRO A 7 20.15 -9.45 -25.51
N LYS A 8 20.05 -10.77 -25.40
CA LYS A 8 19.84 -11.69 -26.54
C LYS A 8 18.40 -11.64 -27.09
N SER A 9 17.45 -11.23 -26.26
CA SER A 9 16.02 -11.13 -26.59
C SER A 9 15.60 -9.69 -26.87
N ALA A 10 14.60 -9.51 -27.74
CA ALA A 10 13.87 -8.24 -27.84
C ALA A 10 13.22 -7.89 -26.50
N VAL A 11 13.22 -6.61 -26.15
CA VAL A 11 12.62 -6.09 -24.92
C VAL A 11 11.56 -5.06 -25.27
N VAL A 12 10.46 -5.03 -24.51
CA VAL A 12 9.35 -4.10 -24.71
C VAL A 12 9.87 -2.66 -24.69
N GLY A 13 9.54 -1.90 -25.74
CA GLY A 13 10.01 -0.54 -25.98
C GLY A 13 11.26 -0.43 -26.86
N LEU A 14 11.96 -1.54 -27.12
CA LEU A 14 13.20 -1.61 -27.91
C LEU A 14 14.29 -0.62 -27.45
N THR A 15 15.39 -0.52 -28.21
CA THR A 15 16.38 0.55 -28.05
C THR A 15 15.71 1.91 -28.36
N PRO A 16 15.81 2.91 -27.47
CA PRO A 16 15.20 4.22 -27.68
C PRO A 16 15.90 5.01 -28.81
N THR A 17 15.15 5.88 -29.47
CA THR A 17 15.58 6.69 -30.62
C THR A 17 15.01 8.10 -30.52
N HIS A 18 15.87 9.11 -30.64
CA HIS A 18 15.52 10.53 -30.45
C HIS A 18 14.16 11.00 -31.03
N PRO A 19 13.83 10.81 -32.32
CA PRO A 19 12.63 11.41 -32.91
C PRO A 19 11.30 10.91 -32.33
N ILE A 20 11.31 9.78 -31.60
CA ILE A 20 10.11 9.17 -31.02
C ILE A 20 10.19 9.15 -29.49
N ASP A 21 11.28 8.62 -28.92
CA ASP A 21 11.37 8.39 -27.49
C ASP A 21 11.65 9.67 -26.69
N THR A 22 12.45 10.60 -27.20
CA THR A 22 12.75 11.85 -26.48
C THR A 22 11.50 12.70 -26.23
N PRO A 23 10.65 13.05 -27.23
CA PRO A 23 9.45 13.84 -26.98
C PRO A 23 8.42 13.10 -26.10
N LEU A 24 8.12 11.82 -26.40
CA LEU A 24 7.14 11.05 -25.62
C LEU A 24 7.58 10.87 -24.16
N THR A 25 8.84 10.51 -23.93
CA THR A 25 9.37 10.35 -22.56
C THR A 25 9.39 11.67 -21.81
N THR A 26 9.65 12.80 -22.48
CA THR A 26 9.59 14.13 -21.85
C THR A 26 8.17 14.48 -21.39
N ILE A 27 7.14 14.19 -22.20
CA ILE A 27 5.74 14.38 -21.82
C ILE A 27 5.39 13.53 -20.59
N PHE A 28 5.74 12.23 -20.59
CA PHE A 28 5.52 11.38 -19.42
C PHE A 28 6.31 11.86 -18.20
N MET A 29 7.56 12.30 -18.36
CA MET A 29 8.38 12.83 -17.27
C MET A 29 7.69 14.01 -16.57
N LEU A 30 7.13 14.95 -17.33
CA LEU A 30 6.39 16.09 -16.80
C LEU A 30 5.10 15.67 -16.07
N LEU A 31 4.37 14.69 -16.60
CA LEU A 31 3.17 14.15 -15.97
C LEU A 31 3.49 13.41 -14.66
N PHE A 32 4.53 12.58 -14.62
CA PHE A 32 4.99 11.90 -13.41
C PHE A 32 5.58 12.89 -12.39
N LEU A 33 6.26 13.95 -12.83
CA LEU A 33 6.72 15.03 -11.95
C LEU A 33 5.54 15.78 -11.32
N LEU A 34 4.53 16.15 -12.11
CA LEU A 34 3.29 16.77 -11.60
C LEU A 34 2.57 15.85 -10.60
N SER A 35 2.47 14.55 -10.90
CA SER A 35 1.90 13.57 -9.98
C SER A 35 2.69 13.44 -8.68
N SER A 36 4.02 13.45 -8.77
CA SER A 36 4.94 13.43 -7.64
C SER A 36 4.73 14.65 -6.73
N ILE A 37 4.68 15.85 -7.31
CA ILE A 37 4.38 17.10 -6.60
C ILE A 37 3.02 17.00 -5.90
N ILE A 38 1.98 16.53 -6.59
CA ILE A 38 0.64 16.37 -6.00
C ILE A 38 0.67 15.39 -4.82
N HIS A 39 1.22 14.19 -4.98
CA HIS A 39 1.24 13.18 -3.90
C HIS A 39 2.13 13.59 -2.71
N MET A 40 3.24 14.31 -2.95
CA MET A 40 4.03 14.96 -1.90
C MET A 40 3.24 16.05 -1.17
N SER A 41 2.56 16.95 -1.89
CA SER A 41 1.70 17.98 -1.27
C SER A 41 0.58 17.35 -0.44
N LEU A 42 -0.07 16.30 -0.94
CA LEU A 42 -1.07 15.53 -0.18
C LEU A 42 -0.47 14.92 1.08
N LEU A 43 0.72 14.33 0.99
CA LEU A 43 1.41 13.74 2.12
C LEU A 43 1.75 14.80 3.19
N GLN A 44 2.34 15.94 2.80
CA GLN A 44 2.66 17.04 3.71
C GLN A 44 1.41 17.63 4.38
N ILE A 45 0.34 17.90 3.62
CA ILE A 45 -0.91 18.45 4.16
C ILE A 45 -1.53 17.51 5.20
N ASN A 46 -1.43 16.19 4.99
CA ASN A 46 -1.92 15.21 5.96
C ASN A 46 -0.99 15.07 7.18
N PHE A 47 0.34 15.14 7.01
CA PHE A 47 1.29 15.22 8.14
C PHE A 47 1.06 16.46 9.02
N ARG A 48 0.84 17.65 8.43
CA ARG A 48 0.46 18.88 9.16
C ARG A 48 -0.87 18.77 9.91
N ARG A 49 -1.70 17.76 9.59
CA ARG A 49 -2.95 17.39 10.28
C ARG A 49 -2.77 16.19 11.24
N GLY A 50 -1.53 15.79 11.54
CA GLY A 50 -1.19 14.64 12.38
C GLY A 50 -1.40 13.26 11.73
N GLN A 51 -1.79 13.18 10.46
CA GLN A 51 -2.22 11.95 9.79
C GLN A 51 -1.14 11.38 8.86
N LYS A 52 -0.50 10.27 9.26
CA LYS A 52 0.51 9.56 8.46
C LYS A 52 -0.13 8.68 7.37
N PHE A 53 -0.60 9.26 6.27
CA PHE A 53 -1.20 8.51 5.15
C PHE A 53 -0.13 7.91 4.20
N LEU A 54 0.45 6.79 4.62
CA LEU A 54 1.57 6.11 3.94
C LEU A 54 1.37 5.84 2.43
N MET A 55 0.13 5.64 1.97
CA MET A 55 -0.12 5.32 0.55
C MET A 55 0.21 6.50 -0.38
N SER A 56 0.06 7.75 0.07
CA SER A 56 0.53 8.92 -0.71
C SER A 56 2.06 9.02 -0.74
N GLY A 57 2.76 8.53 0.30
CA GLY A 57 4.21 8.39 0.28
C GLY A 57 4.69 7.36 -0.74
N MET A 58 4.00 6.21 -0.84
CA MET A 58 4.29 5.21 -1.87
C MET A 58 3.94 5.73 -3.29
N ALA A 59 2.81 6.42 -3.46
CA ALA A 59 2.45 7.04 -4.73
C ALA A 59 3.44 8.14 -5.17
N PHE A 60 3.93 8.95 -4.22
CA PHE A 60 5.03 9.90 -4.45
C PHE A 60 6.32 9.18 -4.88
N GLY A 61 6.81 8.20 -4.09
CA GLY A 61 8.07 7.51 -4.37
C GLY A 61 8.06 6.79 -5.72
N PHE A 62 6.92 6.21 -6.09
CA PHE A 62 6.66 5.63 -7.41
C PHE A 62 6.63 6.68 -8.53
N SER A 63 5.97 7.82 -8.32
CA SER A 63 5.97 8.91 -9.30
C SER A 63 7.38 9.46 -9.54
N PHE A 64 8.17 9.59 -8.47
CA PHE A 64 9.56 10.04 -8.52
C PHE A 64 10.49 9.01 -9.17
N SER A 65 10.34 7.71 -8.89
CA SER A 65 11.12 6.68 -9.58
C SER A 65 10.81 6.63 -11.08
N ARG A 66 9.55 6.88 -11.49
CA ARG A 66 9.19 7.03 -12.90
C ARG A 66 9.77 8.29 -13.57
N VAL A 67 9.97 9.40 -12.85
CA VAL A 67 10.75 10.54 -13.37
C VAL A 67 12.20 10.12 -13.64
N ILE A 68 12.82 9.35 -12.74
CA ILE A 68 14.18 8.81 -12.95
C ILE A 68 14.20 7.83 -14.14
N THR A 69 13.19 6.94 -14.28
CA THR A 69 13.06 6.06 -15.46
C THR A 69 13.01 6.86 -16.76
N CYS A 70 12.26 7.97 -16.78
CA CYS A 70 12.15 8.85 -17.93
C CYS A 70 13.50 9.50 -18.28
N ALA A 71 14.19 10.06 -17.28
CA ALA A 71 15.51 10.66 -17.48
C ALA A 71 16.51 9.64 -18.04
N LEU A 72 16.58 8.44 -17.46
CA LEU A 72 17.45 7.36 -17.93
C LEU A 72 17.13 6.93 -19.37
N ARG A 73 15.85 6.82 -19.75
CA ARG A 73 15.45 6.47 -21.13
C ARG A 73 15.76 7.59 -22.14
N ILE A 74 15.68 8.86 -21.74
CA ILE A 74 16.11 10.00 -22.58
C ILE A 74 17.63 9.96 -22.78
N ILE A 75 18.42 9.76 -21.72
CA ILE A 75 19.89 9.68 -21.81
C ILE A 75 20.30 8.44 -22.62
N TRP A 76 19.57 7.32 -22.51
CA TRP A 76 19.82 6.12 -23.33
C TRP A 76 19.54 6.36 -24.82
N ALA A 77 18.59 7.23 -25.18
CA ALA A 77 18.40 7.64 -26.59
C ALA A 77 19.63 8.37 -27.17
N SER A 78 20.36 9.14 -26.33
CA SER A 78 21.61 9.81 -26.70
C SER A 78 22.82 8.87 -26.79
N TYR A 79 22.82 7.79 -26.00
CA TYR A 79 23.93 6.83 -25.91
C TYR A 79 23.43 5.38 -26.07
N PRO A 80 22.84 5.00 -27.22
CA PRO A 80 22.14 3.73 -27.39
C PRO A 80 23.04 2.50 -27.23
N SER A 81 24.33 2.63 -27.55
CA SER A 81 25.36 1.60 -27.39
C SER A 81 25.85 1.38 -25.95
N ASN A 82 25.45 2.24 -24.98
CA ASN A 82 25.90 2.12 -23.60
C ASN A 82 25.06 1.08 -22.83
N ILE A 83 25.53 -0.16 -22.80
CA ILE A 83 24.85 -1.30 -22.15
C ILE A 83 24.59 -1.06 -20.65
N ARG A 84 25.49 -0.36 -19.94
CA ARG A 84 25.32 -0.03 -18.50
C ARG A 84 24.12 0.88 -18.27
N LEU A 85 23.91 1.84 -19.18
CA LEU A 85 22.80 2.78 -19.15
C LEU A 85 21.48 2.11 -19.55
N ALA A 86 21.51 1.18 -20.52
CA ALA A 86 20.37 0.32 -20.84
C ALA A 86 19.93 -0.51 -19.63
N LEU A 87 20.86 -1.21 -18.96
CA LEU A 87 20.58 -1.97 -17.75
C LEU A 87 19.98 -1.09 -16.64
N ALA A 88 20.57 0.09 -16.38
CA ALA A 88 20.05 1.03 -15.39
C ALA A 88 18.60 1.47 -15.71
N ALA A 89 18.29 1.80 -16.97
CA ALA A 89 16.95 2.14 -17.39
C ALA A 89 15.96 0.99 -17.13
N GLN A 90 16.32 -0.25 -17.49
CA GLN A 90 15.45 -1.42 -17.31
C GLN A 90 15.21 -1.79 -15.84
N VAL A 91 16.22 -1.65 -14.97
CA VAL A 91 16.08 -1.81 -13.51
C VAL A 91 15.04 -0.82 -12.96
N PHE A 92 15.10 0.45 -13.36
CA PHE A 92 14.11 1.45 -12.96
C PHE A 92 12.72 1.22 -13.61
N VAL A 93 12.64 0.64 -14.82
CA VAL A 93 11.35 0.25 -15.43
C VAL A 93 10.65 -0.82 -14.58
N ALA A 94 11.37 -1.86 -14.17
CA ALA A 94 10.82 -2.98 -13.40
C ALA A 94 10.44 -2.57 -11.96
N ALA A 95 11.29 -1.79 -11.28
CA ALA A 95 11.14 -1.46 -9.87
C ALA A 95 9.89 -0.64 -9.51
N GLY A 96 9.35 0.15 -10.45
CA GLY A 96 8.18 0.98 -10.18
C GLY A 96 6.91 0.18 -9.92
N THR A 97 6.56 -0.73 -10.84
CA THR A 97 5.18 -1.24 -11.06
C THR A 97 4.48 -1.75 -9.79
N ILE A 98 5.25 -2.36 -8.88
CA ILE A 98 4.78 -3.12 -7.72
C ILE A 98 4.16 -2.22 -6.64
N LEU A 99 4.58 -0.96 -6.53
CA LEU A 99 4.05 -0.03 -5.53
C LEU A 99 2.54 0.24 -5.75
N LEU A 100 2.07 0.26 -7.00
CA LEU A 100 0.65 0.41 -7.30
C LEU A 100 -0.16 -0.85 -6.95
N TYR A 101 0.37 -2.06 -7.20
CA TYR A 101 -0.28 -3.30 -6.76
C TYR A 101 -0.40 -3.34 -5.23
N LEU A 102 0.68 -2.98 -4.51
CA LEU A 102 0.74 -2.92 -3.06
C LEU A 102 -0.30 -1.95 -2.49
N ILE A 103 -0.45 -0.76 -3.08
CA ILE A 103 -1.48 0.22 -2.70
C ILE A 103 -2.89 -0.38 -2.87
N ASN A 104 -3.19 -1.00 -4.02
CA ASN A 104 -4.51 -1.55 -4.31
C ASN A 104 -4.88 -2.76 -3.42
N ILE A 105 -3.94 -3.66 -3.13
CA ILE A 105 -4.20 -4.79 -2.23
C ILE A 105 -4.35 -4.33 -0.77
N ILE A 106 -3.64 -3.27 -0.35
CA ILE A 106 -3.85 -2.65 0.96
C ILE A 106 -5.24 -2.00 1.05
N PHE A 107 -5.71 -1.31 0.01
CA PHE A 107 -7.10 -0.80 -0.02
C PHE A 107 -8.13 -1.93 0.00
N THR A 108 -7.86 -3.04 -0.70
CA THR A 108 -8.69 -4.25 -0.65
C THR A 108 -8.78 -4.80 0.78
N SER A 109 -7.66 -4.89 1.51
CA SER A 109 -7.64 -5.34 2.91
C SER A 109 -8.43 -4.42 3.87
N ARG A 110 -8.61 -3.14 3.53
CA ARG A 110 -9.44 -2.18 4.29
C ARG A 110 -10.92 -2.34 3.94
N LEU A 111 -11.25 -2.48 2.66
CA LEU A 111 -12.61 -2.71 2.19
C LEU A 111 -13.19 -4.05 2.67
N LEU A 112 -12.42 -5.14 2.62
CA LEU A 112 -12.85 -6.44 3.13
C LEU A 112 -13.23 -6.38 4.62
N ARG A 113 -12.42 -5.72 5.45
CA ARG A 113 -12.69 -5.52 6.89
C ARG A 113 -13.90 -4.62 7.19
N ALA A 114 -14.32 -3.79 6.24
CA ALA A 114 -15.54 -2.99 6.35
C ALA A 114 -16.81 -3.76 5.95
N TYR A 115 -16.69 -4.81 5.13
CA TYR A 115 -17.81 -5.63 4.66
C TYR A 115 -17.99 -6.97 5.39
N HIS A 116 -16.90 -7.54 5.92
CA HIS A 116 -16.87 -8.92 6.36
C HIS A 116 -16.16 -9.09 7.72
N PRO A 117 -16.88 -9.56 8.78
CA PRO A 117 -16.29 -9.89 10.06
C PRO A 117 -15.08 -10.84 9.97
N TRP A 118 -15.13 -11.83 9.09
CA TRP A 118 -14.05 -12.81 8.92
C TRP A 118 -12.72 -12.19 8.48
N ALA A 119 -12.72 -11.01 7.85
CA ALA A 119 -11.51 -10.33 7.41
C ALA A 119 -10.69 -9.71 8.57
N TRP A 120 -11.23 -9.72 9.80
CA TRP A 120 -10.50 -9.38 11.03
C TRP A 120 -9.76 -10.57 11.66
N LYS A 121 -10.02 -11.82 11.22
CA LYS A 121 -9.33 -13.02 11.73
C LYS A 121 -7.81 -12.91 11.54
N HIS A 122 -7.04 -13.39 12.53
CA HIS A 122 -5.57 -13.29 12.52
C HIS A 122 -4.94 -13.90 11.26
N SER A 123 -5.41 -15.07 10.83
CA SER A 123 -4.91 -15.77 9.63
C SER A 123 -5.04 -14.92 8.35
N VAL A 124 -6.15 -14.19 8.20
CA VAL A 124 -6.38 -13.31 7.03
C VAL A 124 -5.45 -12.09 7.09
N ARG A 125 -5.31 -11.47 8.27
CA ARG A 125 -4.37 -10.35 8.50
C ARG A 125 -2.92 -10.76 8.22
N THR A 126 -2.53 -11.97 8.60
CA THR A 126 -1.19 -12.52 8.36
C THR A 126 -0.99 -12.88 6.89
N CYS A 127 -1.97 -13.50 6.23
CA CYS A 127 -1.96 -13.75 4.79
C CYS A 127 -1.71 -12.47 3.98
N PHE A 128 -2.45 -11.39 4.27
CA PHE A 128 -2.20 -10.08 3.66
C PHE A 128 -0.78 -9.55 3.95
N ARG A 129 -0.29 -9.65 5.20
CA ARG A 129 1.07 -9.21 5.55
C ARG A 129 2.14 -10.00 4.78
N VAL A 130 2.02 -11.32 4.69
CA VAL A 130 2.92 -12.17 3.91
C VAL A 130 2.89 -11.77 2.44
N GLY A 131 1.70 -11.55 1.87
CA GLY A 131 1.53 -11.05 0.50
C GLY A 131 2.15 -9.68 0.23
N TYR A 132 2.25 -8.81 1.24
CA TYR A 132 2.95 -7.52 1.10
C TYR A 132 4.48 -7.70 1.08
N VAL A 133 5.01 -8.62 1.89
CA VAL A 133 6.46 -8.91 1.94
C VAL A 133 6.91 -9.68 0.70
N SER A 134 6.13 -10.64 0.22
CA SER A 134 6.46 -11.44 -0.96
C SER A 134 6.48 -10.63 -2.26
N LEU A 135 5.70 -9.54 -2.36
CA LEU A 135 5.83 -8.57 -3.46
C LEU A 135 7.22 -7.91 -3.50
N PHE A 136 7.79 -7.55 -2.34
CA PHE A 136 9.16 -7.01 -2.27
C PHE A 136 10.23 -8.09 -2.47
N ALA A 137 10.02 -9.31 -1.98
CA ALA A 137 10.93 -10.43 -2.24
C ALA A 137 10.98 -10.76 -3.74
N GLY A 138 9.82 -10.82 -4.41
CA GLY A 138 9.72 -10.98 -5.86
C GLY A 138 10.39 -9.84 -6.63
N LEU A 139 10.29 -8.58 -6.13
CA LEU A 139 11.01 -7.46 -6.74
C LEU A 139 12.53 -7.69 -6.72
N ILE A 140 13.07 -8.04 -5.55
CA ILE A 140 14.52 -8.26 -5.38
C ILE A 140 14.97 -9.39 -6.32
N ILE A 141 14.26 -10.51 -6.35
CA ILE A 141 14.53 -11.64 -7.25
C ILE A 141 14.53 -11.20 -8.72
N ASN A 142 13.51 -10.45 -9.15
CA ASN A 142 13.41 -9.98 -10.54
C ASN A 142 14.53 -9.00 -10.92
N ILE A 143 15.00 -8.16 -9.99
CA ILE A 143 16.11 -7.24 -10.25
C ILE A 143 17.45 -8.00 -10.26
N SER A 144 17.67 -8.95 -9.35
CA SER A 144 18.87 -9.80 -9.37
C SER A 144 19.01 -10.55 -10.69
N VAL A 145 17.94 -11.24 -11.13
CA VAL A 145 17.93 -11.98 -12.40
C VAL A 145 18.07 -11.06 -13.62
N LEU A 146 17.46 -9.87 -13.60
CA LEU A 146 17.65 -8.87 -14.65
C LEU A 146 19.12 -8.41 -14.74
N VAL A 147 19.83 -8.28 -13.63
CA VAL A 147 21.26 -7.97 -13.63
C VAL A 147 22.06 -9.18 -14.10
N GLU A 148 21.78 -10.38 -13.60
CA GLU A 148 22.51 -11.61 -13.95
C GLU A 148 22.47 -11.91 -15.47
N ASN A 149 21.32 -11.69 -16.12
CA ASN A 149 21.16 -11.80 -17.58
C ASN A 149 22.11 -10.90 -18.40
N PHE A 150 22.60 -9.80 -17.82
CA PHE A 150 23.57 -8.91 -18.46
C PHE A 150 25.03 -9.29 -18.12
N PHE A 151 25.28 -10.11 -17.10
CA PHE A 151 26.64 -10.47 -16.66
C PHE A 151 27.02 -11.94 -16.95
N THR A 152 26.05 -12.82 -17.20
CA THR A 152 26.30 -14.22 -17.62
C THR A 152 26.14 -14.43 -19.13
N LEU A 153 26.77 -15.49 -19.65
CA LEU A 153 26.50 -16.04 -20.98
C LEU A 153 26.08 -17.51 -20.94
N ASP A 154 26.14 -18.16 -19.77
CA ASP A 154 25.86 -19.58 -19.57
C ASP A 154 24.39 -19.92 -19.93
N PRO A 155 24.14 -20.83 -20.89
CA PRO A 155 22.80 -21.29 -21.22
C PRO A 155 21.99 -21.84 -20.03
N HIS A 156 22.65 -22.49 -19.06
CA HIS A 156 21.98 -23.09 -17.90
C HIS A 156 21.45 -22.03 -16.93
N ILE A 157 22.27 -21.01 -16.63
CA ILE A 157 21.84 -19.86 -15.81
C ILE A 157 20.73 -19.09 -16.53
N LEU A 158 20.92 -18.75 -17.81
CA LEU A 158 19.92 -18.01 -18.60
C LEU A 158 18.58 -18.76 -18.75
N TRP A 159 18.58 -20.09 -18.77
CA TRP A 159 17.35 -20.88 -18.74
C TRP A 159 16.65 -20.84 -17.38
N THR A 160 17.43 -20.96 -16.29
CA THR A 160 16.93 -20.88 -14.91
C THR A 160 16.33 -19.51 -14.62
N ASP A 161 17.06 -18.45 -14.99
CA ASP A 161 16.64 -17.05 -14.96
C ASP A 161 15.30 -16.81 -15.68
N ARG A 162 15.16 -17.36 -16.90
CA ARG A 162 13.91 -17.27 -17.67
C ARG A 162 12.75 -17.88 -16.89
N VAL A 163 12.92 -19.05 -16.27
CA VAL A 163 11.88 -19.68 -15.44
C VAL A 163 11.52 -18.78 -14.25
N ILE A 164 12.51 -18.17 -13.59
CA ILE A 164 12.28 -17.25 -12.48
C ILE A 164 11.49 -16.00 -12.92
N VAL A 165 11.87 -15.36 -14.03
CA VAL A 165 11.16 -14.19 -14.57
C VAL A 165 9.72 -14.51 -14.93
N LEU A 166 9.45 -15.69 -15.51
CA LEU A 166 8.08 -16.15 -15.83
C LEU A 166 7.23 -16.33 -14.57
N VAL A 167 7.77 -17.00 -13.55
CA VAL A 167 7.08 -17.22 -12.27
C VAL A 167 6.79 -15.88 -11.58
N VAL A 168 7.78 -15.00 -11.47
CA VAL A 168 7.64 -13.71 -10.77
C VAL A 168 6.71 -12.74 -11.53
N SER A 169 6.80 -12.66 -12.86
CA SER A 169 5.89 -11.83 -13.66
C SER A 169 4.43 -12.29 -13.54
N THR A 170 4.21 -13.61 -13.56
CA THR A 170 2.87 -14.21 -13.37
C THR A 170 2.37 -13.99 -11.94
N TYR A 171 3.23 -14.08 -10.93
CA TYR A 171 2.92 -13.77 -9.54
C TYR A 171 2.45 -12.31 -9.37
N PHE A 172 3.12 -11.35 -10.02
CA PHE A 172 2.69 -9.95 -10.03
C PHE A 172 1.36 -9.75 -10.76
N ALA A 173 1.11 -10.45 -11.88
CA ALA A 173 -0.19 -10.42 -12.56
C ALA A 173 -1.33 -10.94 -11.68
N ILE A 174 -1.09 -12.04 -10.94
CA ILE A 174 -2.04 -12.56 -9.94
C ILE A 174 -2.30 -11.53 -8.83
N PHE A 175 -1.27 -10.84 -8.33
CA PHE A 175 -1.45 -9.80 -7.30
C PHE A 175 -2.14 -8.52 -7.80
N ALA A 176 -1.93 -8.13 -9.05
CA ALA A 176 -2.65 -7.03 -9.69
C ALA A 176 -4.15 -7.37 -9.87
N PHE A 177 -4.45 -8.63 -10.21
CA PHE A 177 -5.80 -9.17 -10.38
C PHE A 177 -6.53 -9.39 -9.05
N ALA A 178 -5.86 -9.89 -8.01
CA ALA A 178 -6.46 -10.37 -6.75
C ALA A 178 -7.52 -9.44 -6.11
N PRO A 179 -7.41 -8.09 -6.11
CA PRO A 179 -8.48 -7.20 -5.67
C PRO A 179 -9.84 -7.41 -6.35
N ILE A 180 -9.87 -7.89 -7.59
CA ILE A 180 -11.10 -8.09 -8.37
C ILE A 180 -11.96 -9.23 -7.78
N PRO A 181 -11.51 -10.49 -7.70
CA PRO A 181 -12.28 -11.56 -7.06
C PRO A 181 -12.53 -11.28 -5.56
N LEU A 182 -11.55 -10.72 -4.85
CA LEU A 182 -11.71 -10.38 -3.42
C LEU A 182 -12.83 -9.36 -3.18
N LEU A 183 -12.98 -8.35 -4.05
CA LEU A 183 -14.08 -7.39 -3.95
C LEU A 183 -15.36 -7.85 -4.67
N ALA A 184 -15.29 -8.85 -5.56
CA ALA A 184 -16.46 -9.49 -6.15
C ALA A 184 -17.17 -10.43 -5.15
N LEU A 185 -16.42 -11.06 -4.24
CA LEU A 185 -16.93 -11.94 -3.16
C LEU A 185 -18.08 -11.31 -2.33
N ARG A 186 -18.12 -9.96 -2.24
CA ARG A 186 -19.21 -9.18 -1.62
C ARG A 186 -20.60 -9.39 -2.25
N LEU A 187 -20.65 -9.99 -3.45
CA LEU A 187 -21.87 -10.29 -4.20
C LEU A 187 -22.40 -11.70 -3.87
N LEU A 188 -21.52 -12.59 -3.39
CA LEU A 188 -21.82 -13.99 -3.10
C LEU A 188 -22.08 -14.22 -1.59
N LEU A 189 -21.48 -13.41 -0.72
CA LEU A 189 -21.65 -13.50 0.74
C LEU A 189 -22.80 -12.60 1.25
N PRO A 190 -23.52 -13.03 2.30
CA PRO A 190 -24.58 -12.24 2.91
C PRO A 190 -24.04 -10.91 3.49
N ARG A 191 -24.88 -9.88 3.47
CA ARG A 191 -24.54 -8.53 3.93
C ARG A 191 -24.81 -8.39 5.42
N ASN A 192 -23.75 -8.42 6.22
CA ASN A 192 -23.81 -7.94 7.60
C ASN A 192 -23.70 -6.40 7.65
N GLN A 193 -23.96 -5.81 8.81
CA GLN A 193 -23.78 -4.38 9.11
C GLN A 193 -22.44 -3.84 8.56
N VAL A 194 -22.50 -2.87 7.63
CA VAL A 194 -21.35 -2.42 6.85
C VAL A 194 -20.69 -1.20 7.51
N GLU A 195 -19.44 -1.35 7.93
CA GLU A 195 -18.75 -0.36 8.76
C GLU A 195 -18.11 0.78 7.91
N LYS A 196 -18.44 2.04 8.21
CA LYS A 196 -18.13 3.23 7.38
C LYS A 196 -16.87 3.94 7.87
N PHE A 197 -15.69 3.49 7.43
CA PHE A 197 -14.41 4.20 7.63
C PHE A 197 -14.15 5.28 6.57
N GLY A 198 -13.52 6.41 6.95
CA GLY A 198 -13.05 7.47 6.05
C GLY A 198 -14.14 8.19 5.23
N THR A 199 -13.79 9.23 4.47
CA THR A 199 -14.82 10.07 3.80
C THR A 199 -15.43 9.44 2.54
N GLY A 200 -16.69 9.79 2.23
CA GLY A 200 -17.37 9.48 0.96
C GLY A 200 -18.01 8.08 0.84
N LYS A 201 -18.93 7.94 -0.13
CA LYS A 201 -19.75 6.74 -0.35
C LYS A 201 -18.88 5.49 -0.61
N LEU A 202 -19.08 4.42 0.16
CA LEU A 202 -18.29 3.18 0.09
C LEU A 202 -18.35 2.48 -1.29
N ARG A 203 -19.48 2.61 -2.00
CA ARG A 203 -19.64 2.17 -3.40
C ARG A 203 -18.58 2.81 -4.32
N THR A 204 -18.23 4.08 -4.11
CA THR A 204 -17.21 4.81 -4.88
C THR A 204 -15.80 4.28 -4.56
N LYS A 205 -15.54 3.87 -3.31
CA LYS A 205 -14.26 3.28 -2.90
C LYS A 205 -14.04 1.92 -3.56
N ILE A 206 -15.08 1.09 -3.64
CA ILE A 206 -15.04 -0.19 -4.39
C ILE A 206 -14.82 0.07 -5.89
N ARG A 207 -15.61 0.96 -6.51
CA ARG A 207 -15.47 1.29 -7.94
C ARG A 207 -14.06 1.78 -8.28
N LEU A 208 -13.44 2.56 -7.40
CA LEU A 208 -12.06 3.01 -7.55
C LEU A 208 -11.08 1.84 -7.56
N VAL A 209 -11.09 0.98 -6.53
CA VAL A 209 -10.12 -0.12 -6.43
C VAL A 209 -10.32 -1.15 -7.54
N LEU A 210 -11.57 -1.46 -7.90
CA LEU A 210 -11.85 -2.31 -9.07
C LEU A 210 -11.33 -1.69 -10.37
N GLY A 211 -11.62 -0.41 -10.62
CA GLY A 211 -11.19 0.28 -11.83
C GLY A 211 -9.67 0.36 -11.96
N THR A 212 -8.97 0.74 -10.89
CA THR A 212 -7.49 0.75 -10.89
C THR A 212 -6.91 -0.65 -10.95
N SER A 213 -7.56 -1.69 -10.38
CA SER A 213 -7.08 -3.06 -10.53
C SER A 213 -7.29 -3.64 -11.92
N VAL A 214 -8.35 -3.30 -12.65
CA VAL A 214 -8.48 -3.70 -14.06
C VAL A 214 -7.34 -3.10 -14.89
N LEU A 215 -7.04 -1.81 -14.70
CA LEU A 215 -5.91 -1.15 -15.36
C LEU A 215 -4.56 -1.78 -14.99
N LEU A 216 -4.30 -2.02 -13.70
CA LEU A 216 -3.06 -2.64 -13.24
C LEU A 216 -2.93 -4.10 -13.67
N THR A 217 -4.04 -4.86 -13.73
CA THR A 217 -4.06 -6.22 -14.27
C THR A 217 -3.69 -6.22 -15.74
N LEU A 218 -4.23 -5.29 -16.53
CA LEU A 218 -3.90 -5.18 -17.95
C LEU A 218 -2.40 -4.96 -18.18
N GLY A 219 -1.78 -4.03 -17.44
CA GLY A 219 -0.33 -3.80 -17.52
C GLY A 219 0.52 -4.99 -17.02
N ALA A 220 0.11 -5.63 -15.93
CA ALA A 220 0.83 -6.77 -15.37
C ALA A 220 0.71 -8.05 -16.23
N ALA A 221 -0.49 -8.34 -16.74
CA ALA A 221 -0.76 -9.46 -17.64
C ALA A 221 -0.10 -9.26 -19.01
N PHE A 222 -0.02 -8.03 -19.52
CA PHE A 222 0.75 -7.71 -20.71
C PHE A 222 2.22 -8.09 -20.54
N ARG A 223 2.88 -7.61 -19.46
CA ARG A 223 4.28 -7.96 -19.15
C ARG A 223 4.51 -9.46 -19.04
N ALA A 224 3.68 -10.15 -18.25
CA ALA A 224 3.75 -11.61 -18.11
C ALA A 224 3.60 -12.32 -19.47
N GLY A 225 2.62 -11.93 -20.29
CA GLY A 225 2.43 -12.46 -21.64
C GLY A 225 3.63 -12.25 -22.56
N THR A 226 4.24 -11.05 -22.55
CA THR A 226 5.46 -10.78 -23.32
C THR A 226 6.67 -11.59 -22.84
N ALA A 227 6.75 -11.91 -21.54
CA ALA A 227 7.81 -12.78 -21.01
C ALA A 227 7.65 -14.25 -21.44
N TYR A 228 6.41 -14.76 -21.55
CA TYR A 228 6.13 -16.13 -22.02
C TYR A 228 6.53 -16.36 -23.48
N VAL A 229 6.45 -15.33 -24.32
CA VAL A 229 6.77 -15.40 -25.76
C VAL A 229 7.98 -14.51 -26.08
N PRO A 230 9.19 -14.88 -25.63
CA PRO A 230 10.39 -14.11 -25.96
C PRO A 230 10.67 -14.21 -27.46
N ARG A 231 11.15 -13.10 -28.04
CA ARG A 231 11.64 -13.03 -29.42
C ARG A 231 13.12 -12.66 -29.41
N ALA A 232 13.84 -13.04 -30.46
CA ALA A 232 15.21 -12.55 -30.68
C ALA A 232 15.19 -11.04 -31.00
N ILE A 233 16.31 -10.35 -30.74
CA ILE A 233 16.39 -8.87 -30.85
C ILE A 233 16.21 -8.34 -32.29
N ASP A 234 16.47 -9.19 -33.27
CA ASP A 234 16.34 -9.01 -34.72
C ASP A 234 14.94 -9.32 -35.27
N ASP A 235 14.11 -10.07 -34.54
CA ASP A 235 12.71 -10.41 -34.91
C ASP A 235 11.67 -9.94 -33.86
N PRO A 236 11.60 -8.61 -33.54
CA PRO A 236 10.70 -8.07 -32.53
C PRO A 236 9.24 -8.06 -33.01
N ALA A 237 8.42 -8.97 -32.45
CA ALA A 237 6.97 -8.97 -32.65
C ALA A 237 6.30 -7.66 -32.17
N TRP A 238 5.13 -7.32 -32.71
CA TRP A 238 4.41 -6.04 -32.53
C TRP A 238 4.31 -5.52 -31.09
N TYR A 239 4.17 -6.41 -30.10
CA TYR A 239 4.04 -6.07 -28.68
C TYR A 239 5.35 -5.55 -28.06
N HIS A 240 6.51 -5.76 -28.69
CA HIS A 240 7.76 -5.08 -28.30
C HIS A 240 7.77 -3.61 -28.72
N GLY A 241 6.85 -3.18 -29.59
CA GLY A 241 6.81 -1.85 -30.18
C GLY A 241 6.70 -0.72 -29.15
N LYS A 242 7.28 0.44 -29.50
CA LYS A 242 7.38 1.62 -28.62
C LYS A 242 6.03 2.12 -28.13
N ALA A 243 4.99 2.05 -28.97
CA ALA A 243 3.61 2.37 -28.57
C ALA A 243 3.11 1.49 -27.41
N CYS A 244 3.38 0.18 -27.46
CA CYS A 244 2.97 -0.74 -26.39
C CYS A 244 3.69 -0.43 -25.07
N PHE A 245 4.99 -0.15 -25.11
CA PHE A 245 5.76 0.31 -23.94
C PHE A 245 5.13 1.56 -23.29
N TYR A 246 4.92 2.63 -24.06
CA TYR A 246 4.36 3.86 -23.49
C TYR A 246 2.91 3.70 -23.01
N ILE A 247 2.10 2.84 -23.63
CA ILE A 247 0.71 2.58 -23.20
C ILE A 247 0.68 1.73 -21.91
N PHE A 248 1.34 0.57 -21.90
CA PHE A 248 1.23 -0.41 -20.82
C PHE A 248 2.15 -0.10 -19.63
N ASP A 249 3.34 0.48 -19.85
CA ASP A 249 4.29 0.79 -18.77
C ASP A 249 4.19 2.20 -18.19
N PHE A 250 3.70 3.18 -18.96
CA PHE A 250 3.63 4.59 -18.53
C PHE A 250 2.19 5.10 -18.49
N GLY A 251 1.40 4.85 -19.53
CA GLY A 251 0.01 5.30 -19.68
C GLY A 251 -0.95 4.76 -18.61
N ILE A 252 -1.02 3.44 -18.44
CA ILE A 252 -1.81 2.79 -17.37
C ILE A 252 -1.45 3.35 -15.99
N GLU A 253 -0.16 3.54 -15.73
CA GLU A 253 0.36 3.91 -14.43
C GLU A 253 0.11 5.37 -14.08
N ILE A 254 0.29 6.29 -15.04
CA ILE A 254 -0.02 7.71 -14.83
C ILE A 254 -1.53 7.94 -14.69
N VAL A 255 -2.37 7.19 -15.40
CA VAL A 255 -3.83 7.22 -15.23
C VAL A 255 -4.23 6.75 -13.82
N VAL A 256 -3.67 5.65 -13.31
CA VAL A 256 -3.94 5.18 -11.93
C VAL A 256 -3.49 6.21 -10.89
N LEU A 257 -2.34 6.85 -11.09
CA LEU A 257 -1.84 7.92 -10.21
C LEU A 257 -2.74 9.16 -10.19
N PHE A 258 -3.18 9.65 -11.35
CA PHE A 258 -4.12 10.78 -11.42
C PHE A 258 -5.50 10.39 -10.87
N LEU A 259 -5.98 9.16 -11.10
CA LEU A 259 -7.18 8.66 -10.44
C LEU A 259 -7.05 8.71 -8.92
N PHE A 260 -5.92 8.27 -8.34
CA PHE A 260 -5.69 8.36 -6.89
C PHE A 260 -5.70 9.81 -6.36
N ALA A 261 -5.10 10.75 -7.10
CA ALA A 261 -5.07 12.16 -6.76
C ALA A 261 -6.45 12.83 -6.86
N VAL A 262 -7.09 12.78 -8.03
CA VAL A 262 -8.41 13.39 -8.30
C VAL A 262 -9.47 12.79 -7.38
N MET A 263 -9.44 11.48 -7.14
CA MET A 263 -10.38 10.81 -6.26
C MET A 263 -10.07 10.97 -4.76
N ARG A 264 -9.10 11.82 -4.38
CA ARG A 264 -8.72 12.13 -2.98
C ARG A 264 -8.66 10.87 -2.12
N VAL A 265 -7.91 9.90 -2.61
CA VAL A 265 -7.70 8.61 -1.95
C VAL A 265 -7.17 8.78 -0.52
N ASP A 266 -6.37 9.83 -0.31
CA ASP A 266 -5.91 10.30 1.00
C ASP A 266 -7.05 10.49 2.02
N ARG A 267 -8.15 11.14 1.61
CA ARG A 267 -9.33 11.38 2.47
C ARG A 267 -10.32 10.22 2.47
N ARG A 268 -10.38 9.44 1.39
CA ARG A 268 -11.36 8.35 1.24
C ARG A 268 -10.94 7.06 1.92
N PHE A 269 -9.64 6.76 1.97
CA PHE A 269 -9.10 5.53 2.56
C PHE A 269 -8.34 5.75 3.87
N ILE A 270 -8.40 6.95 4.45
CA ILE A 270 -7.84 7.21 5.79
C ILE A 270 -8.42 6.24 6.82
N VAL A 271 -7.52 5.64 7.58
CA VAL A 271 -7.79 4.76 8.73
C VAL A 271 -6.78 5.16 9.80
N PRO A 272 -7.19 5.50 11.03
CA PRO A 272 -6.30 5.96 12.08
C PRO A 272 -5.34 4.87 12.58
N ASN A 273 -4.17 5.32 13.07
CA ASN A 273 -3.06 4.45 13.48
C ASN A 273 -3.29 3.79 14.86
N ARG A 274 -4.40 3.04 15.01
CA ARG A 274 -4.69 2.18 16.18
C ARG A 274 -5.68 1.04 15.93
N THR A 275 -6.38 0.98 14.79
CA THR A 275 -7.41 -0.04 14.55
C THR A 275 -6.83 -1.47 14.55
N LYS A 276 -7.34 -2.32 15.45
CA LYS A 276 -6.89 -3.70 15.72
C LYS A 276 -8.02 -4.72 15.68
N MET A 277 -9.29 -4.33 15.86
CA MET A 277 -10.41 -5.21 16.17
C MET A 277 -11.66 -4.91 15.32
N GLN A 278 -12.56 -5.89 15.20
CA GLN A 278 -13.86 -5.69 14.58
C GLN A 278 -14.66 -4.64 15.38
N GLY A 279 -15.40 -3.77 14.69
CA GLY A 279 -16.10 -2.64 15.30
C GLY A 279 -15.34 -1.32 15.22
N ASP A 280 -14.03 -1.34 14.97
CA ASP A 280 -13.21 -0.11 14.84
C ASP A 280 -13.70 0.83 13.74
N PHE A 281 -14.39 0.34 12.71
CA PHE A 281 -14.90 1.17 11.60
C PHE A 281 -16.36 1.64 11.78
N ARG A 282 -17.02 1.32 12.92
CA ARG A 282 -18.38 1.79 13.25
C ARG A 282 -18.42 3.28 13.58
N LYS A 283 -19.60 3.91 13.51
CA LYS A 283 -19.79 5.28 14.04
C LYS A 283 -19.24 5.33 15.49
N GLY A 284 -18.40 6.31 15.82
CA GLY A 284 -17.73 6.43 17.11
C GLY A 284 -16.50 5.53 17.36
N GLY A 285 -16.26 4.50 16.54
CA GLY A 285 -15.10 3.60 16.66
C GLY A 285 -13.77 4.25 16.26
N LEU A 286 -12.64 3.61 16.62
CA LEU A 286 -11.26 4.12 16.43
C LEU A 286 -10.84 4.43 14.98
N GLY A 287 -11.66 4.11 13.98
CA GLY A 287 -11.47 4.47 12.58
C GLY A 287 -12.74 4.67 11.77
N GLY A 288 -13.90 4.79 12.42
CA GLY A 288 -15.16 5.15 11.75
C GLY A 288 -15.35 6.65 11.59
N MET A 289 -16.59 7.06 11.34
CA MET A 289 -17.00 8.48 11.40
C MET A 289 -17.36 8.86 12.84
N PRO A 290 -17.08 10.12 13.28
CA PRO A 290 -17.50 10.59 14.60
C PRO A 290 -19.03 10.64 14.72
N LEU A 291 -19.52 10.59 15.95
CA LEU A 291 -20.91 10.92 16.31
C LEU A 291 -21.00 12.44 16.58
N LYS A 292 -22.15 13.07 16.33
CA LYS A 292 -22.45 14.41 16.85
C LYS A 292 -22.64 14.25 18.36
N GLY A 293 -21.84 14.95 19.18
CA GLY A 293 -22.05 14.97 20.62
C GLY A 293 -23.39 15.61 20.96
N LYS A 294 -24.03 15.19 22.06
CA LYS A 294 -25.04 16.02 22.73
C LYS A 294 -24.34 17.27 23.28
N GLU A 295 -25.08 18.36 23.45
CA GLU A 295 -24.53 19.55 24.10
C GLU A 295 -24.04 19.19 25.52
N GLY A 296 -22.84 19.65 25.89
CA GLY A 296 -22.16 19.25 27.12
C GLY A 296 -21.33 17.95 27.03
N ALA A 297 -21.44 17.14 25.97
CA ALA A 297 -20.58 15.96 25.79
C ALA A 297 -19.17 16.38 25.31
N GLY A 298 -18.13 15.91 26.00
CA GLY A 298 -16.73 16.29 25.74
C GLY A 298 -16.23 16.00 24.32
N GLU A 299 -15.28 16.81 23.83
CA GLU A 299 -14.88 16.86 22.43
C GLU A 299 -14.56 15.50 21.79
N VAL A 300 -15.26 15.19 20.70
CA VAL A 300 -15.05 13.96 19.93
C VAL A 300 -13.76 14.09 19.11
N ARG A 301 -12.65 13.61 19.69
CA ARG A 301 -11.21 13.69 19.35
C ARG A 301 -10.78 13.48 17.88
N TRP A 302 -11.32 14.24 16.93
CA TRP A 302 -11.13 14.12 15.47
C TRP A 302 -11.04 15.47 14.73
N GLU A 303 -10.46 16.50 15.36
CA GLU A 303 -10.27 17.87 14.85
C GLU A 303 -9.82 18.00 13.38
N TRP A 304 -9.11 17.01 12.83
CA TRP A 304 -8.57 17.03 11.47
C TRP A 304 -9.61 16.76 10.37
N MET A 305 -10.84 16.39 10.72
CA MET A 305 -11.97 16.35 9.78
C MET A 305 -12.49 17.76 9.40
N ARG A 306 -12.03 18.82 10.08
CA ARG A 306 -12.31 20.22 9.72
C ARG A 306 -12.03 20.52 8.25
N GLY A 307 -12.87 21.38 7.68
CA GLY A 307 -12.86 21.74 6.26
C GLY A 307 -11.57 22.43 5.79
N PHE A 308 -11.57 22.94 4.55
CA PHE A 308 -10.45 23.75 4.05
C PHE A 308 -10.35 25.09 4.78
N LYS A 309 -11.47 25.63 5.28
CA LYS A 309 -11.59 26.85 6.07
C LYS A 309 -11.58 26.64 7.61
N GLY A 310 -11.35 25.43 8.11
CA GLY A 310 -11.53 25.12 9.54
C GLY A 310 -12.99 24.89 9.98
N GLU A 311 -13.98 25.42 9.24
CA GLU A 311 -15.41 25.19 9.43
C GLU A 311 -15.76 23.70 9.68
N TRP A 312 -16.63 23.47 10.67
CA TRP A 312 -17.43 22.26 10.74
C TRP A 312 -18.39 22.25 9.54
N ARG A 313 -18.29 21.24 8.67
CA ARG A 313 -19.44 20.91 7.82
C ARG A 313 -20.42 20.17 8.71
N GLU A 314 -21.62 20.70 8.89
CA GLU A 314 -22.71 19.87 9.35
C GLU A 314 -22.94 18.77 8.31
N TRP A 315 -22.82 17.53 8.78
CA TRP A 315 -23.17 16.35 8.00
C TRP A 315 -24.58 15.97 8.41
N SER A 316 -25.58 16.51 7.72
CA SER A 316 -26.94 16.01 7.81
C SER A 316 -26.94 14.52 7.48
N VAL A 317 -27.36 13.70 8.45
CA VAL A 317 -27.58 12.27 8.24
C VAL A 317 -29.00 12.14 7.70
N GLU A 318 -29.15 12.39 6.40
CA GLU A 318 -30.37 12.10 5.67
C GLU A 318 -30.54 10.58 5.60
N GLY A 319 -31.53 10.05 6.34
CA GLY A 319 -31.77 8.63 6.54
C GLY A 319 -32.04 8.30 8.01
N ASP A 320 -33.32 8.22 8.36
CA ASP A 320 -33.83 7.74 9.64
C ASP A 320 -33.60 6.22 9.76
N ASP A 321 -32.49 5.85 10.40
CA ASP A 321 -32.22 4.48 10.88
C ASP A 321 -32.19 4.53 12.42
N GLU A 322 -33.35 4.31 13.06
CA GLU A 322 -33.45 4.04 14.50
C GLU A 322 -32.90 2.63 14.87
N LEU A 323 -33.03 2.27 16.15
CA LEU A 323 -32.58 1.02 16.80
C LEU A 323 -31.04 0.93 16.98
N PHE A 324 -30.50 0.54 18.14
CA PHE A 324 -31.10 -0.06 19.34
C PHE A 324 -30.74 0.74 20.62
N PRO A 325 -31.52 0.60 21.71
CA PRO A 325 -31.26 1.31 22.97
C PRO A 325 -29.96 0.89 23.64
N GLU A 326 -29.48 1.77 24.53
CA GLU A 326 -28.35 1.50 25.42
C GLU A 326 -28.69 0.29 26.31
N ARG A 327 -27.81 -0.73 26.32
CA ARG A 327 -27.83 -1.72 27.40
C ARG A 327 -27.27 -1.05 28.63
N ASN A 328 -28.15 -0.73 29.58
CA ASN A 328 -27.74 -0.29 30.92
C ASN A 328 -26.77 -1.30 31.51
N ILE A 329 -25.48 -0.95 31.53
CA ILE A 329 -24.55 -1.57 32.47
C ILE A 329 -24.92 -0.97 33.82
N LYS A 330 -25.78 -1.68 34.56
CA LYS A 330 -25.93 -1.46 35.99
C LYS A 330 -24.56 -1.64 36.63
N VAL A 331 -23.97 -0.55 37.06
CA VAL A 331 -23.09 -0.57 38.23
C VAL A 331 -24.05 -0.55 39.41
N GLU A 332 -24.19 -1.69 40.09
CA GLU A 332 -24.90 -1.75 41.36
C GLU A 332 -23.86 -1.59 42.47
N ASP A 333 -23.80 -0.39 43.03
CA ASP A 333 -23.11 -0.13 44.28
C ASP A 333 -23.90 -0.84 45.40
N GLY A 334 -23.23 -1.72 46.15
CA GLY A 334 -23.84 -2.52 47.20
C GLY A 334 -22.80 -3.04 48.18
N GLU A 335 -22.98 -2.71 49.45
CA GLU A 335 -22.01 -2.94 50.53
C GLU A 335 -22.55 -4.04 51.48
N ALA A 336 -21.68 -5.01 51.81
CA ALA A 336 -21.77 -6.04 52.87
C ALA A 336 -23.05 -6.89 53.06
N ASP A 337 -22.90 -8.23 53.07
CA ASP A 337 -22.90 -8.98 54.36
C ASP A 337 -22.64 -10.51 54.23
N VAL A 338 -21.64 -10.96 55.00
CA VAL A 338 -21.54 -12.16 55.90
C VAL A 338 -22.09 -13.57 55.50
N GLU A 339 -21.19 -14.57 55.63
CA GLU A 339 -21.39 -16.04 55.80
C GLU A 339 -21.99 -16.90 54.64
N THR A 340 -21.70 -18.21 54.49
CA THR A 340 -20.93 -19.18 55.33
C THR A 340 -20.02 -20.13 54.50
N ALA A 341 -19.28 -21.03 55.19
CA ALA A 341 -18.31 -22.04 54.72
C ALA A 341 -18.82 -23.05 53.63
N VAL A 342 -18.03 -23.90 52.95
CA VAL A 342 -16.98 -24.84 53.44
C VAL A 342 -15.95 -25.24 52.36
N GLY A 343 -14.65 -25.21 52.74
CA GLY A 343 -13.61 -26.26 52.48
C GLY A 343 -13.15 -26.62 51.04
N SER A 344 -11.89 -27.00 50.78
CA SER A 344 -10.73 -27.22 51.68
C SER A 344 -9.39 -27.25 50.91
N ASN A 345 -8.33 -26.68 51.51
CA ASN A 345 -6.91 -27.08 51.46
C ASN A 345 -6.15 -27.12 50.10
N ALA A 346 -4.84 -26.89 49.97
CA ALA A 346 -3.72 -26.33 50.78
C ALA A 346 -2.46 -26.33 49.84
N SER A 347 -1.29 -25.70 50.06
CA SER A 347 -0.69 -24.69 50.96
C SER A 347 0.57 -24.14 50.20
N GLY A 348 1.41 -23.20 50.66
CA GLY A 348 1.51 -22.38 51.87
C GLY A 348 2.10 -21.00 51.53
N GLU A 349 2.03 -19.96 52.38
CA GLU A 349 2.94 -19.67 53.51
C GLU A 349 4.40 -19.34 53.09
N VAL A 350 5.09 -18.30 53.58
CA VAL A 350 4.85 -17.40 54.75
C VAL A 350 5.19 -15.93 54.39
N THR A 351 4.69 -14.97 55.18
CA THR A 351 4.99 -13.52 55.16
C THR A 351 5.76 -13.13 56.47
N PRO A 352 5.74 -11.89 57.02
CA PRO A 352 5.77 -10.52 56.47
C PRO A 352 6.94 -9.66 57.06
N GLU A 353 6.81 -8.35 56.90
CA GLU A 353 7.17 -7.28 57.87
C GLU A 353 8.57 -6.62 57.86
N ALA A 354 8.63 -5.48 58.56
CA ALA A 354 9.60 -4.40 58.35
C ALA A 354 9.95 -3.68 59.66
N VAL A 355 11.08 -2.94 59.66
CA VAL A 355 11.44 -1.74 60.47
C VAL A 355 12.97 -1.57 60.42
N GLY A 356 13.49 -0.34 60.41
CA GLY A 356 14.89 -0.09 60.81
C GLY A 356 15.70 0.91 59.98
N SER A 357 15.70 2.17 60.42
CA SER A 357 16.84 3.10 60.51
C SER A 357 17.98 3.14 59.46
N ARG A 358 18.11 4.32 58.83
CA ARG A 358 19.35 5.10 58.57
C ARG A 358 20.72 4.39 58.61
N GLU A 359 21.48 4.54 57.53
CA GLU A 359 22.83 5.15 57.58
C GLU A 359 23.14 5.91 56.28
N ASN A 360 24.16 6.79 56.25
CA ASN A 360 24.48 7.67 55.12
C ASN A 360 25.69 7.17 54.32
N VAL A 361 25.69 7.34 52.99
CA VAL A 361 26.91 7.52 52.19
C VAL A 361 26.62 8.48 51.03
N ASP A 362 27.31 9.62 50.99
CA ASP A 362 27.37 10.50 49.82
C ASP A 362 28.45 10.03 48.84
N ILE A 363 28.17 10.05 47.53
CA ILE A 363 29.20 9.96 46.48
C ILE A 363 28.85 10.92 45.33
N ASP A 364 29.55 12.05 45.27
CA ASP A 364 29.70 12.85 44.05
C ASP A 364 30.59 12.12 43.03
N VAL A 365 30.22 12.12 41.75
CA VAL A 365 31.18 12.00 40.64
C VAL A 365 30.80 12.98 39.53
N GLU A 366 31.78 13.76 39.10
CA GLU A 366 31.59 14.86 38.15
C GLU A 366 31.69 14.43 36.67
N LYS A 367 31.06 15.25 35.81
CA LYS A 367 31.28 15.47 34.36
C LYS A 367 32.26 14.54 33.62
N GLY A 368 31.72 13.80 32.64
CA GLY A 368 32.45 13.38 31.43
C GLY A 368 31.89 14.07 30.19
N SER A 369 32.70 14.85 29.48
CA SER A 369 32.31 15.53 28.23
C SER A 369 33.40 15.46 27.17
N LYS A 370 33.07 14.88 26.01
CA LYS A 370 33.72 15.06 24.70
C LYS A 370 32.88 14.42 23.60
#